data_AF-A0A7S4UJI5-F1
#
_entry.id   AF-A0A7S4UJI5-F1
#
_cell.length_a   1.000
_cell.length_b   1.000
_cell.length_c   1.000
_cell.angle_alpha   90.00
_cell.angle_beta   90.00
_cell.angle_gamma   90.00
#
_symmetry.space_group_name_H-M   'P 1'
#
loop_
_entity.id
_entity.type
_entity.pdbx_description
1 polymer ?
#
loop_
_entity_poly.entity_id
_entity_poly.type
_entity_poly.pdbx_seq_one_letter_code
_entity_poly.pdbx_strand_id
1 'polypeptide(L)'
;RHMRSEGVSMRRLLCACVLWLVVLDGMYQQAEAASSESCGSCTFLISDEGLLSRQGTCGGDCGTDFYGSKRFYLNSRGIRNITNGTFDGLSSLQYLYLYNNNLQSLPAGTFDGLS
;
A
#
# COMPACT_ATOMS: atom_id res chain seq x y z
N ARG A 1 11.56 20.45 43.90
CA ARG A 1 10.72 21.44 43.17
C ARG A 1 10.85 21.09 41.69
N HIS A 2 9.85 20.96 40.84
CA HIS A 2 8.39 20.97 40.88
C HIS A 2 8.03 20.43 39.48
N MET A 3 7.06 19.52 39.36
CA MET A 3 6.61 19.02 38.05
C MET A 3 5.81 20.09 37.28
N ARG A 4 5.91 20.09 35.95
CA ARG A 4 4.89 20.42 34.91
C ARG A 4 5.59 20.26 33.55
N SER A 5 5.24 19.33 32.65
CA SER A 5 3.98 19.18 31.88
C SER A 5 3.59 20.45 31.13
N GLU A 6 4.12 20.56 29.90
CA GLU A 6 3.62 21.38 28.78
C GLU A 6 3.87 20.46 27.55
N GLY A 7 2.88 19.71 27.05
CA GLY A 7 1.91 20.22 26.08
C GLY A 7 2.48 20.20 24.64
N VAL A 8 2.80 19.02 24.06
CA VAL A 8 3.12 18.96 22.62
C VAL A 8 1.84 19.02 21.81
N SER A 9 1.52 20.22 21.34
CA SER A 9 0.58 20.44 20.24
C SER A 9 1.19 21.46 19.29
N MET A 10 1.71 20.99 18.15
CA MET A 10 1.67 21.79 16.94
C MET A 10 1.45 20.89 15.74
N ARG A 11 0.18 20.85 15.34
CA ARG A 11 -0.32 20.22 14.13
C ARG A 11 0.39 20.82 12.90
N ARG A 12 0.77 19.93 11.99
CA ARG A 12 0.76 20.07 10.53
C ARG A 12 1.22 21.42 9.98
N LEU A 13 2.48 21.46 9.58
CA LEU A 13 3.04 22.03 8.35
C LEU A 13 4.54 21.75 8.49
N LEU A 14 5.16 20.95 7.62
CA LEU A 14 5.95 21.51 6.53
C LEU A 14 6.26 20.42 5.49
N CYS A 15 6.18 20.85 4.24
CA CYS A 15 6.36 20.08 3.01
C CYS A 15 7.85 19.83 2.71
N ALA A 16 8.16 18.56 2.43
CA ALA A 16 9.23 17.95 1.60
C ALA A 16 10.70 18.44 1.54
N CYS A 17 11.08 19.68 1.88
CA CYS A 17 12.42 20.19 1.49
C CYS A 17 13.48 20.37 2.59
N VAL A 18 13.15 20.30 3.88
CA VAL A 18 14.13 20.60 4.96
C VAL A 18 14.66 19.32 5.66
N LEU A 19 14.17 18.14 5.30
CA LEU A 19 14.56 16.89 5.95
C LEU A 19 15.88 16.27 5.43
N TRP A 20 16.65 16.98 4.60
CA TRP A 20 17.89 16.46 4.00
C TRP A 20 19.17 16.77 4.80
N LEU A 21 19.12 17.56 5.87
CA LEU A 21 20.35 17.99 6.58
C LEU A 21 20.59 17.34 7.96
N VAL A 22 19.68 16.50 8.47
CA VAL A 22 19.84 15.92 9.83
C VAL A 22 20.10 14.39 9.82
N VAL A 23 20.21 13.76 8.64
CA VAL A 23 20.26 12.29 8.50
C VAL A 23 21.67 11.78 8.13
N LEU A 24 22.72 12.21 8.82
CA LEU A 24 24.07 11.64 8.62
C LEU A 24 24.78 11.12 9.87
N ASP A 25 24.21 11.22 11.08
CA ASP A 25 24.90 10.71 12.29
C ASP A 25 24.06 9.83 13.22
N GLY A 26 22.91 9.34 12.78
CA GLY A 26 22.16 8.44 13.64
C GLY A 26 20.89 7.94 13.00
N MET A 27 20.89 6.66 12.68
CA MET A 27 19.70 5.86 12.42
C MET A 27 18.94 6.31 11.17
N TYR A 28 19.31 5.65 10.08
CA TYR A 28 18.58 5.55 8.82
C TYR A 28 17.19 4.94 9.07
N GLN A 29 16.28 5.69 9.71
CA GLN A 29 14.85 5.39 9.64
C GLN A 29 14.42 5.81 8.23
N GLN A 30 14.45 4.83 7.32
CA GLN A 30 13.71 4.93 6.08
C GLN A 30 12.27 5.27 6.47
N ALA A 31 11.80 6.45 6.09
CA ALA A 31 10.37 6.67 5.98
C ALA A 31 9.87 5.62 4.99
N GLU A 32 9.13 4.62 5.46
CA GLU A 32 8.49 3.62 4.60
C GLU A 32 7.48 4.37 3.73
N ALA A 33 7.91 4.77 2.54
CA ALA A 33 7.05 5.43 1.59
C ALA A 33 5.90 4.46 1.26
N ALA A 34 4.67 4.96 1.36
CA ALA A 34 3.50 4.27 0.86
C ALA A 34 3.83 3.64 -0.51
N SER A 35 3.77 2.32 -0.60
CA SER A 35 4.16 1.62 -1.82
C SER A 35 2.96 1.56 -2.77
N SER A 36 3.21 1.82 -4.06
CA SER A 36 2.16 1.85 -5.08
C SER A 36 2.45 0.89 -6.21
N GLU A 37 1.44 0.17 -6.68
CA GLU A 37 1.54 -0.68 -7.87
C GLU A 37 0.39 -0.45 -8.82
N SER A 38 0.71 -0.32 -10.10
CA SER A 38 -0.30 -0.13 -11.12
C SER A 38 -0.72 -1.46 -11.75
N CYS A 39 -2.01 -1.59 -12.00
CA CYS A 39 -2.58 -2.62 -12.85
C CYS A 39 -3.51 -1.93 -13.86
N GLY A 40 -3.14 -1.99 -15.14
CA GLY A 40 -3.87 -1.28 -16.18
C GLY A 40 -4.02 0.22 -15.86
N SER A 41 -5.26 0.70 -15.75
CA SER A 41 -5.61 2.10 -15.46
C SER A 41 -5.86 2.41 -13.98
N CYS A 42 -5.64 1.45 -13.08
CA CYS A 42 -5.79 1.66 -11.64
C CYS A 42 -4.46 1.50 -10.90
N THR A 43 -4.41 2.07 -9.71
CA THR A 43 -3.24 2.00 -8.83
C THR A 43 -3.65 1.46 -7.48
N PHE A 44 -2.90 0.48 -7.00
CA PHE A 44 -3.00 -0.09 -5.69
C PHE A 44 -2.03 0.66 -4.78
N LEU A 45 -2.56 1.25 -3.72
CA LEU A 45 -1.81 2.05 -2.76
C LEU A 45 -1.78 1.29 -1.44
N ILE A 46 -0.59 1.23 -0.85
CA ILE A 46 -0.35 0.62 0.46
C ILE A 46 0.10 1.74 1.37
N SER A 47 -0.73 2.05 2.37
CA SER A 47 -0.40 3.07 3.37
C SER A 47 0.69 2.59 4.33
N ASP A 48 1.18 3.50 5.16
CA ASP A 48 2.13 3.24 6.24
C ASP A 48 1.57 2.28 7.31
N GLU A 49 0.26 2.28 7.55
CA GLU A 49 -0.37 1.25 8.39
C GLU A 49 -0.52 -0.12 7.69
N GLY A 50 -0.16 -0.24 6.42
CA GLY A 50 -0.27 -1.47 5.65
C GLY A 50 -1.69 -1.75 5.15
N LEU A 51 -2.51 -0.71 4.94
CA LEU A 51 -3.82 -0.84 4.31
C LEU A 51 -3.65 -0.81 2.79
N LEU A 52 -4.04 -1.90 2.13
CA LEU A 52 -4.17 -1.94 0.69
C LEU A 52 -5.50 -1.31 0.26
N SER A 53 -5.41 -0.32 -0.62
CA SER A 53 -6.54 0.37 -1.23
C SER A 53 -6.33 0.54 -2.73
N ARG A 54 -7.42 0.71 -3.47
CA ARG A 54 -7.39 0.97 -4.92
C ARG A 54 -7.76 2.43 -5.19
N GLN A 55 -7.00 3.06 -6.06
CA GLN A 55 -7.32 4.34 -6.68
C GLN A 55 -7.62 4.13 -8.18
N GLY A 56 -8.72 4.74 -8.64
CA GLY A 56 -9.18 4.63 -10.02
C GLY A 56 -9.97 3.35 -10.29
N THR A 57 -10.39 3.22 -11.55
CA THR A 57 -11.12 2.07 -12.07
C THR A 57 -10.17 1.23 -12.91
N CYS A 58 -10.02 -0.05 -12.60
CA CYS A 58 -9.23 -0.97 -13.41
C CYS A 58 -10.05 -1.30 -14.67
N GLY A 59 -9.70 -0.69 -15.80
CA GLY A 59 -10.44 -0.82 -17.06
C GLY A 59 -9.99 -2.00 -17.93
N GLY A 60 -9.24 -2.95 -17.38
CA GLY A 60 -8.68 -4.06 -18.14
C GLY A 60 -7.65 -4.88 -17.35
N ASP A 61 -6.90 -5.68 -18.10
CA ASP A 61 -5.96 -6.68 -17.59
C ASP A 61 -4.76 -6.07 -16.85
N CYS A 62 -4.35 -6.70 -15.75
CA CYS A 62 -3.08 -6.39 -15.07
C CYS A 62 -1.88 -6.89 -15.87
N GLY A 63 -1.68 -6.35 -17.08
CA GLY A 63 -0.65 -6.79 -18.01
C GLY A 63 -0.75 -8.26 -18.41
N THR A 64 0.07 -8.66 -19.37
CA THR A 64 0.25 -10.06 -19.78
C THR A 64 1.74 -10.36 -19.81
N ASP A 65 2.13 -11.50 -19.25
CA ASP A 65 3.50 -12.00 -19.40
C ASP A 65 3.73 -12.55 -20.82
N PHE A 66 4.95 -13.03 -21.08
CA PHE A 66 5.33 -13.63 -22.36
C PHE A 66 4.48 -14.86 -22.76
N TYR A 67 3.82 -15.50 -21.78
CA TYR A 67 2.96 -16.66 -21.98
C TYR A 67 1.47 -16.29 -22.04
N GLY A 68 1.12 -15.01 -22.05
CA GLY A 68 -0.27 -14.52 -22.08
C GLY A 68 -1.02 -14.65 -20.75
N SER A 69 -0.32 -14.94 -19.66
CA SER A 69 -0.88 -14.99 -18.31
C SER A 69 -0.97 -13.61 -17.69
N LYS A 70 -2.09 -13.34 -17.01
CA LYS A 70 -2.36 -12.08 -16.32
C LYS A 70 -2.04 -12.24 -14.84
N ARG A 71 -0.97 -11.59 -14.38
CA ARG A 71 -0.44 -11.78 -13.02
C ARG A 71 -0.26 -10.45 -12.33
N PHE A 72 -0.68 -10.38 -11.07
CA PHE A 72 -0.53 -9.18 -10.25
C PHE A 72 0.23 -9.51 -8.97
N TYR A 73 1.33 -8.81 -8.76
CA TYR A 73 2.30 -9.09 -7.71
C TYR A 73 2.19 -8.06 -6.60
N LEU A 74 1.71 -8.50 -5.44
CA LEU A 74 1.59 -7.74 -4.21
C LEU A 74 2.42 -8.34 -3.06
N ASN A 75 3.42 -9.16 -3.39
CA ASN A 75 4.22 -9.87 -2.41
C ASN A 75 5.21 -8.96 -1.67
N SER A 76 5.52 -9.32 -0.42
CA SER A 76 6.57 -8.66 0.37
C SER A 76 6.37 -7.15 0.56
N ARG A 77 5.11 -6.68 0.66
CA ARG A 77 4.80 -5.24 0.79
C ARG A 77 4.19 -4.83 2.13
N GLY A 78 4.30 -5.67 3.16
CA GLY A 78 3.83 -5.33 4.50
C GLY A 78 2.32 -5.13 4.60
N ILE A 79 1.54 -5.69 3.67
CA ILE A 79 0.09 -5.53 3.64
C ILE A 79 -0.49 -6.24 4.87
N ARG A 80 -1.24 -5.50 5.69
CA ARG A 80 -1.90 -5.99 6.91
C ARG A 80 -3.40 -6.15 6.73
N ASN A 81 -4.01 -5.21 6.01
CA ASN A 81 -5.44 -5.15 5.76
C ASN A 81 -5.72 -4.85 4.30
N ILE A 82 -6.85 -5.34 3.80
CA ILE A 82 -7.32 -5.08 2.43
C ILE A 82 -8.69 -4.42 2.55
N THR A 83 -8.90 -3.33 1.81
CA THR A 83 -10.22 -2.70 1.74
C THR A 83 -11.18 -3.59 0.96
N ASN A 84 -12.46 -3.68 1.36
CA ASN A 84 -13.42 -4.50 0.61
C ASN A 84 -13.54 -4.00 -0.84
N GLY A 85 -13.68 -4.93 -1.79
CA GLY A 85 -13.78 -4.62 -3.21
C GLY A 85 -12.51 -4.07 -3.86
N THR A 86 -11.34 -4.15 -3.18
CA THR A 86 -10.04 -3.69 -3.71
C THR A 86 -9.72 -4.32 -5.07
N PHE A 87 -10.14 -5.57 -5.29
CA PHE A 87 -9.89 -6.32 -6.52
C PHE A 87 -11.10 -6.36 -7.48
N ASP A 88 -12.17 -5.61 -7.21
CA ASP A 88 -13.36 -5.59 -8.07
C ASP A 88 -13.04 -5.16 -9.50
N GLY A 89 -13.59 -5.90 -10.48
CA GLY A 89 -13.38 -5.64 -11.89
C GLY A 89 -12.07 -6.20 -12.46
N LEU A 90 -11.25 -6.89 -11.66
CA LEU A 90 -10.08 -7.65 -12.12
C LEU A 90 -10.46 -9.07 -12.57
N SER A 91 -11.57 -9.22 -13.29
CA SER A 91 -12.12 -10.53 -13.68
C SER A 91 -11.19 -11.33 -14.61
N SER A 92 -10.26 -10.66 -15.28
CA SER A 92 -9.30 -11.33 -16.15
C SER A 92 -8.02 -11.77 -15.45
N LEU A 93 -7.82 -11.40 -14.18
CA LEU A 93 -6.62 -11.72 -13.44
C LEU A 93 -6.57 -13.23 -13.14
N GLN A 94 -5.53 -13.90 -13.61
CA GLN A 94 -5.37 -15.35 -13.39
C GLN A 94 -4.61 -15.65 -12.09
N TYR A 95 -3.66 -14.79 -11.74
CA TYR A 95 -2.80 -15.00 -10.58
C TYR A 95 -2.64 -13.72 -9.77
N LEU A 96 -3.05 -13.78 -8.50
CA LEU A 96 -2.82 -12.74 -7.50
C LEU A 96 -1.82 -13.25 -6.46
N TYR A 97 -0.66 -12.60 -6.35
CA TYR A 97 0.38 -12.99 -5.40
C TYR A 97 0.38 -12.05 -4.19
N LEU A 98 0.01 -12.59 -3.03
CA LEU A 98 0.01 -11.88 -1.74
C LEU A 98 1.00 -12.49 -0.73
N TYR A 99 1.96 -13.30 -1.19
CA TYR A 99 2.89 -14.00 -0.31
C TYR A 99 3.81 -13.04 0.45
N ASN A 100 4.29 -13.45 1.63
CA ASN A 100 5.19 -12.66 2.48
C ASN A 100 4.61 -11.28 2.85
N ASN A 101 3.31 -11.21 3.13
CA ASN A 101 2.65 -10.06 3.74
C ASN A 101 2.25 -10.35 5.19
N ASN A 102 1.75 -9.35 5.89
CA ASN A 102 1.35 -9.41 7.30
C ASN A 102 -0.17 -9.44 7.46
N LEU A 103 -0.87 -10.08 6.52
CA LEU A 103 -2.32 -10.14 6.47
C LEU A 103 -2.87 -10.79 7.75
N GLN A 104 -3.68 -10.05 8.50
CA GLN A 104 -4.29 -10.55 9.73
C GLN A 104 -5.63 -11.24 9.44
N SER A 105 -6.39 -10.69 8.49
CA SER A 105 -7.67 -11.21 8.05
C SER A 105 -7.95 -10.78 6.61
N LEU A 106 -8.85 -11.50 5.95
CA LEU A 106 -9.39 -11.12 4.65
C LEU A 106 -10.87 -10.83 4.83
N PRO A 107 -11.36 -9.61 4.50
CA PRO A 107 -12.79 -9.33 4.49
C PRO A 107 -13.56 -10.35 3.65
N ALA A 108 -14.79 -10.66 4.08
CA ALA A 108 -15.69 -11.45 3.25
C ALA A 108 -15.88 -10.76 1.90
N GLY A 109 -15.82 -11.54 0.82
CA GLY A 109 -15.94 -11.02 -0.54
C GLY A 109 -14.70 -10.33 -1.11
N THR A 110 -13.54 -10.41 -0.44
CA THR A 110 -12.27 -9.84 -0.96
C THR A 110 -11.96 -10.27 -2.39
N PHE A 111 -12.38 -11.47 -2.77
CA PHE A 111 -12.10 -12.06 -4.08
C PHE A 111 -13.32 -12.16 -5.00
N ASP A 112 -14.48 -11.62 -4.64
CA ASP A 112 -15.71 -11.73 -5.44
C ASP A 112 -15.56 -11.06 -6.82
N GLY A 113 -14.66 -10.08 -6.92
CA GLY A 113 -14.29 -9.39 -8.15
C GLY A 113 -13.29 -10.12 -9.06
N LEU A 114 -12.76 -11.26 -8.63
CA LEU A 114 -11.88 -12.14 -9.40
C LEU A 114 -12.73 -13.28 -9.97
N SER A 115 -12.66 -13.57 -11.28
CA SER A 115 -13.44 -14.66 -11.92
C SER A 115 -12.57 -15.81 -12.39
#